data_AF-A0A812XJF1-F1
#
_entry.id   AF-A0A812XJF1-F1
#
_cell.length_a   1.000
_cell.length_b   1.000
_cell.length_c   1.000
_cell.angle_alpha   90.00
_cell.angle_beta   90.00
_cell.angle_gamma   90.00
#
_symmetry.space_group_name_H-M   'P 1'
#
loop_
_entity.id
_entity.type
_entity.pdbx_description
1 polymer ?
#
loop_
_entity_poly.entity_id
_entity_poly.type
_entity_poly.pdbx_seq_one_letter_code
_entity_poly.pdbx_strand_id
1 'polypeptide(L)'
;MGMPEQPHLEGGFQPPNRLIHSNSAEAFDFDNENCKGQFLPLHRPTYDSRLNESGQYRYGEHFTGKKRLWELRLRLQFKRRLNQTDLFFAAELEEYVPLSAATKRVMDLSVGGMRQVVGDRLYHTPGDPAEVVGERERPAIAMPLWTFDQFIETPEGETPPELTDPNLHEHGHRRYGQLREYRRMVDSLDLRPGPTFTFCFWGVSRFCDVIEWQATGIPIFTPLDLNLYCGRPPLHLVLYTLEGAENV
;
A
#
# COMPACT_ATOMS: atom_id res chain seq x y z
N MET A 1 19.41 -15.50 -13.11
CA MET A 1 18.60 -14.34 -13.56
C MET A 1 19.57 -13.20 -13.80
N GLY A 2 19.47 -12.51 -14.93
CA GLY A 2 20.30 -11.32 -15.19
C GLY A 2 19.88 -10.19 -14.24
N MET A 3 20.82 -9.32 -13.88
CA MET A 3 20.45 -8.13 -13.11
C MET A 3 19.44 -7.29 -13.92
N PRO A 4 18.41 -6.75 -13.28
CA PRO A 4 17.47 -5.85 -13.93
C PRO A 4 18.20 -4.65 -14.53
N GLU A 5 17.94 -4.32 -15.79
CA GLU A 5 18.60 -3.23 -16.49
C GLU A 5 17.99 -1.85 -16.19
N GLN A 6 16.86 -1.82 -15.48
CA GLN A 6 16.06 -0.61 -15.26
C GLN A 6 15.54 -0.56 -13.82
N PRO A 7 15.29 0.64 -13.25
CA PRO A 7 14.65 0.79 -11.94
C PRO A 7 13.28 0.10 -11.89
N HIS A 8 13.02 -0.63 -10.82
CA HIS A 8 11.79 -1.41 -10.61
C HIS A 8 11.62 -1.69 -9.12
N LEU A 9 10.45 -2.21 -8.74
CA LEU A 9 10.21 -2.67 -7.37
C LEU A 9 10.51 -4.15 -7.26
N GLU A 10 11.28 -4.50 -6.26
CA GLU A 10 11.49 -5.88 -5.81
C GLU A 10 11.07 -6.02 -4.36
N GLY A 11 10.66 -7.23 -4.00
CA GLY A 11 10.35 -7.56 -2.62
C GLY A 11 10.27 -9.06 -2.39
N GLY A 12 9.87 -9.43 -1.18
CA GLY A 12 9.59 -10.81 -0.83
C GLY A 12 8.55 -10.84 0.29
N PHE A 13 7.86 -11.98 0.41
CA PHE A 13 7.04 -12.23 1.58
C PHE A 13 7.92 -12.55 2.79
N GLN A 14 7.34 -12.48 3.99
CA GLN A 14 7.98 -12.92 5.24
C GLN A 14 7.18 -14.13 5.76
N PRO A 15 7.79 -15.34 5.85
CA PRO A 15 9.14 -15.70 5.39
C PRO A 15 9.29 -15.67 3.86
N PRO A 16 10.51 -15.42 3.32
CA PRO A 16 10.73 -15.36 1.87
C PRO A 16 10.45 -16.70 1.18
N ASN A 17 9.65 -16.67 0.11
CA ASN A 17 9.35 -17.84 -0.72
C ASN A 17 9.83 -17.68 -2.18
N ARG A 18 9.78 -16.46 -2.73
CA ARG A 18 10.27 -16.05 -4.05
C ARG A 18 10.46 -14.54 -4.10
N LEU A 19 11.26 -14.10 -5.07
CA LEU A 19 11.40 -12.69 -5.41
C LEU A 19 10.13 -12.20 -6.11
N ILE A 20 9.57 -11.12 -5.60
CA ILE A 20 8.43 -10.40 -6.18
C ILE A 20 9.00 -9.31 -7.08
N HIS A 21 8.52 -9.25 -8.32
CA HIS A 21 8.85 -8.16 -9.24
C HIS A 21 7.57 -7.40 -9.58
N SER A 22 7.66 -6.08 -9.60
CA SER A 22 6.57 -5.28 -10.13
C SER A 22 6.35 -5.45 -11.62
N ASN A 23 5.13 -5.16 -12.06
CA ASN A 23 4.70 -5.35 -13.45
C ASN A 23 5.01 -6.78 -13.95
N SER A 24 4.90 -7.77 -13.07
CA SER A 24 4.96 -9.19 -13.43
C SER A 24 3.79 -9.56 -14.33
N ALA A 25 3.91 -10.65 -15.10
CA ALA A 25 2.80 -11.19 -15.87
C ALA A 25 1.72 -11.87 -15.01
N GLU A 26 2.10 -12.27 -13.81
CA GLU A 26 1.30 -13.05 -12.89
C GLU A 26 1.41 -12.46 -11.48
N ALA A 27 0.37 -12.63 -10.69
CA ALA A 27 0.39 -12.26 -9.29
C ALA A 27 1.20 -13.26 -8.45
N PHE A 28 1.65 -12.82 -7.29
CA PHE A 28 2.47 -13.61 -6.39
C PHE A 28 1.64 -14.16 -5.24
N ASP A 29 1.42 -15.47 -5.22
CA ASP A 29 0.80 -16.21 -4.13
C ASP A 29 1.63 -16.19 -2.84
N PHE A 30 0.91 -16.13 -1.72
CA PHE A 30 1.43 -16.36 -0.38
C PHE A 30 0.41 -17.10 0.47
N ASP A 31 0.90 -17.73 1.54
CA ASP A 31 0.07 -18.44 2.49
C ASP A 31 0.68 -18.33 3.90
N ASN A 32 -0.13 -17.96 4.89
CA ASN A 32 0.27 -17.86 6.30
C ASN A 32 -0.88 -18.33 7.23
N GLU A 33 -0.73 -18.15 8.54
CA GLU A 33 -1.72 -18.60 9.54
C GLU A 33 -3.08 -17.90 9.43
N ASN A 34 -3.11 -16.66 8.92
CA ASN A 34 -4.30 -15.81 8.88
C ASN A 34 -5.05 -15.90 7.56
N CYS A 35 -4.33 -16.02 6.45
CA CYS A 35 -4.91 -16.02 5.12
C CYS A 35 -3.97 -16.66 4.09
N LYS A 36 -4.55 -16.99 2.95
CA LYS A 36 -3.82 -17.21 1.70
C LYS A 36 -4.24 -16.13 0.71
N GLY A 37 -3.37 -15.79 -0.22
CA GLY A 37 -3.64 -14.65 -1.08
C GLY A 37 -2.67 -14.50 -2.23
N GLN A 38 -2.86 -13.41 -2.96
CA GLN A 38 -2.01 -13.00 -4.08
C GLN A 38 -1.71 -11.51 -4.00
N PHE A 39 -0.51 -11.13 -4.44
CA PHE A 39 -0.06 -9.75 -4.47
C PHE A 39 0.48 -9.40 -5.86
N LEU A 40 0.11 -8.23 -6.38
CA LEU A 40 0.61 -7.73 -7.65
C LEU A 40 0.87 -6.21 -7.55
N PRO A 41 2.14 -5.80 -7.47
CA PRO A 41 2.51 -4.39 -7.53
C PRO A 41 2.66 -3.93 -8.99
N LEU A 42 2.00 -2.84 -9.32
CA LEU A 42 2.04 -2.20 -10.64
C LEU A 42 2.64 -0.80 -10.53
N HIS A 43 3.42 -0.36 -11.52
CA HIS A 43 3.91 1.02 -11.59
C HIS A 43 4.17 1.50 -13.01
N ARG A 44 4.25 2.83 -13.14
CA ARG A 44 4.81 3.52 -14.31
C ARG A 44 6.34 3.48 -14.30
N PRO A 45 7.00 3.48 -15.45
CA PRO A 45 8.46 3.63 -15.54
C PRO A 45 8.84 5.11 -15.46
N THR A 46 8.71 5.71 -14.27
CA THR A 46 8.92 7.16 -14.09
C THR A 46 10.36 7.64 -14.34
N TYR A 47 11.32 6.71 -14.35
CA TYR A 47 12.71 6.94 -14.77
C TYR A 47 12.91 7.19 -16.27
N ASP A 48 11.95 6.83 -17.12
CA ASP A 48 11.99 7.07 -18.57
C ASP A 48 10.69 7.76 -19.01
N SER A 49 10.76 9.09 -19.17
CA SER A 49 9.61 9.90 -19.56
C SER A 49 9.04 9.49 -20.91
N ARG A 50 9.88 9.11 -21.88
CA ARG A 50 9.44 8.69 -23.21
C ARG A 50 8.69 7.36 -23.15
N LEU A 51 9.17 6.40 -22.37
CA LEU A 51 8.49 5.13 -22.15
C LEU A 51 7.17 5.35 -21.40
N ASN A 52 7.17 6.16 -20.34
CA ASN A 52 5.98 6.49 -19.55
C ASN A 52 4.90 7.18 -20.40
N GLU A 53 5.27 8.17 -21.22
CA GLU A 53 4.37 8.91 -22.11
C GLU A 53 3.83 8.05 -23.25
N SER A 54 4.64 7.17 -23.82
CA SER A 54 4.20 6.28 -24.91
C SER A 54 3.20 5.21 -24.44
N GLY A 55 3.19 4.88 -23.14
CA GLY A 55 2.36 3.80 -22.60
C GLY A 55 2.81 2.39 -23.03
N GLN A 56 3.94 2.28 -23.74
CA GLN A 56 4.43 1.02 -24.33
C GLN A 56 5.20 0.15 -23.31
N TYR A 57 4.58 -0.09 -22.16
CA TYR A 57 5.09 -0.96 -21.11
C TYR A 57 3.94 -1.79 -20.54
N ARG A 58 4.26 -2.86 -19.80
CA ARG A 58 3.22 -3.72 -19.23
C ARG A 58 2.32 -2.89 -18.30
N TYR A 59 1.01 -3.03 -18.49
CA TYR A 59 -0.02 -2.25 -17.79
C TYR A 59 -0.05 -0.75 -18.11
N GLY A 60 0.63 -0.27 -19.16
CA GLY A 60 0.60 1.14 -19.56
C GLY A 60 -0.81 1.68 -19.78
N GLU A 61 -1.68 0.90 -20.44
CA GLU A 61 -3.10 1.24 -20.63
C GLU A 61 -3.85 1.49 -19.30
N HIS A 62 -3.52 0.73 -18.25
CA HIS A 62 -4.10 0.94 -16.92
C HIS A 62 -3.71 2.30 -16.35
N PHE A 63 -2.56 2.85 -16.70
CA PHE A 63 -2.10 4.13 -16.19
C PHE A 63 -2.49 5.32 -17.08
N THR A 64 -2.74 5.12 -18.36
CA THR A 64 -3.08 6.18 -19.33
C THR A 64 -4.18 7.11 -18.84
N GLY A 65 -3.92 8.43 -18.90
CA GLY A 65 -4.86 9.47 -18.47
C GLY A 65 -5.09 9.60 -16.96
N LYS A 66 -4.51 8.73 -16.14
CA LYS A 66 -4.64 8.75 -14.67
C LYS A 66 -3.48 9.55 -14.04
N LYS A 67 -3.64 9.98 -12.79
CA LYS A 67 -2.56 10.64 -12.00
C LYS A 67 -1.77 9.68 -11.11
N ARG A 68 -2.24 8.44 -10.97
CA ARG A 68 -1.61 7.42 -10.12
C ARG A 68 -0.29 6.96 -10.74
N LEU A 69 0.77 6.86 -9.95
CA LEU A 69 2.09 6.41 -10.41
C LEU A 69 2.29 4.90 -10.23
N TRP A 70 1.59 4.32 -9.27
CA TRP A 70 1.62 2.89 -8.94
C TRP A 70 0.29 2.45 -8.33
N GLU A 71 0.11 1.15 -8.26
CA GLU A 71 -1.05 0.50 -7.66
C GLU A 71 -0.65 -0.84 -7.07
N LEU A 72 -1.06 -1.10 -5.82
CA LEU A 72 -0.89 -2.39 -5.17
C LEU A 72 -2.23 -3.13 -5.23
N ARG A 73 -2.21 -4.36 -5.75
CA ARG A 73 -3.38 -5.24 -5.80
C ARG A 73 -3.17 -6.42 -4.88
N LEU A 74 -4.11 -6.65 -3.97
CA LEU A 74 -4.06 -7.70 -2.96
C LEU A 74 -5.35 -8.52 -3.01
N ARG A 75 -5.23 -9.83 -3.19
CA ARG A 75 -6.34 -10.80 -3.07
C ARG A 75 -6.15 -11.62 -1.81
N LEU A 76 -7.19 -11.77 -1.00
CA LEU A 76 -7.16 -12.47 0.29
C LEU A 76 -8.32 -13.47 0.40
N GLN A 77 -8.01 -14.66 0.88
CA GLN A 77 -8.97 -15.62 1.43
C GLN A 77 -8.57 -15.87 2.89
N PHE A 78 -9.42 -15.44 3.82
CA PHE A 78 -9.14 -15.54 5.25
C PHE A 78 -9.33 -16.97 5.76
N LYS A 79 -8.47 -17.40 6.68
CA LYS A 79 -8.54 -18.71 7.35
C LYS A 79 -9.28 -18.66 8.68
N ARG A 80 -9.42 -17.45 9.23
CA ARG A 80 -10.19 -17.15 10.44
C ARG A 80 -10.95 -15.85 10.25
N ARG A 81 -12.00 -15.66 11.05
CA ARG A 81 -12.74 -14.40 11.06
C ARG A 81 -11.87 -13.31 11.68
N LEU A 82 -11.80 -12.15 11.04
CA LEU A 82 -11.14 -10.96 11.55
C LEU A 82 -12.17 -9.83 11.69
N ASN A 83 -12.03 -9.04 12.74
CA ASN A 83 -12.79 -7.81 12.85
C ASN A 83 -12.14 -6.75 11.95
N GLN A 84 -12.88 -6.26 10.95
CA GLN A 84 -12.36 -5.24 10.04
C GLN A 84 -11.92 -3.98 10.81
N THR A 85 -12.61 -3.64 11.90
CA THR A 85 -12.30 -2.43 12.66
C THR A 85 -10.98 -2.52 13.40
N ASP A 86 -10.43 -3.72 13.58
CA ASP A 86 -9.12 -3.94 14.19
C ASP A 86 -8.01 -4.08 13.15
N LEU A 87 -8.35 -4.20 11.85
CA LEU A 87 -7.40 -4.44 10.77
C LEU A 87 -6.80 -3.11 10.25
N PHE A 88 -5.48 -3.04 10.28
CA PHE A 88 -4.69 -1.94 9.76
C PHE A 88 -3.81 -2.40 8.60
N PHE A 89 -3.62 -1.49 7.64
CA PHE A 89 -2.61 -1.58 6.60
C PHE A 89 -1.53 -0.57 6.89
N ALA A 90 -0.30 -1.03 7.02
CA ALA A 90 0.85 -0.21 7.37
C ALA A 90 1.98 -0.32 6.35
N ALA A 91 2.72 0.78 6.27
CA ALA A 91 4.00 0.84 5.61
C ALA A 91 5.05 1.19 6.68
N GLU A 92 6.03 0.30 6.88
CA GLU A 92 7.05 0.39 7.92
C GLU A 92 8.45 0.36 7.32
N LEU A 93 9.40 1.02 7.97
CA LEU A 93 10.82 1.03 7.57
C LEU A 93 11.67 0.29 8.59
N GLU A 94 12.84 -0.19 8.17
CA GLU A 94 13.74 -0.92 9.07
C GLU A 94 14.46 -0.01 10.07
N GLU A 95 14.85 1.19 9.63
CA GLU A 95 15.76 2.06 10.37
C GLU A 95 15.09 3.39 10.72
N TYR A 96 15.37 3.88 11.93
CA TYR A 96 15.01 5.23 12.34
C TYR A 96 15.51 6.27 11.35
N VAL A 97 14.69 7.29 11.06
CA VAL A 97 15.01 8.36 10.13
C VAL A 97 15.32 9.64 10.93
N PRO A 98 16.59 10.07 11.02
CA PRO A 98 16.92 11.33 11.68
C PRO A 98 16.40 12.51 10.86
N LEU A 99 15.44 13.25 11.40
CA LEU A 99 14.81 14.37 10.72
C LEU A 99 15.43 15.70 11.15
N SER A 100 15.81 16.52 10.17
CA SER A 100 16.06 17.93 10.42
C SER A 100 14.77 18.64 10.86
N ALA A 101 14.88 19.79 11.54
CA ALA A 101 13.70 20.57 11.94
C ALA A 101 12.81 20.97 10.74
N ALA A 102 13.44 21.26 9.58
CA ALA A 102 12.71 21.58 8.36
C ALA A 102 11.97 20.35 7.81
N THR A 103 12.64 19.20 7.73
CA THR A 103 12.03 17.95 7.24
C THR A 103 10.90 17.48 8.15
N LYS A 104 11.10 17.57 9.47
CA LYS A 104 10.07 17.27 10.46
C LYS A 104 8.82 18.15 10.26
N ARG A 105 9.00 19.44 9.99
CA ARG A 105 7.86 20.34 9.72
C ARG A 105 7.09 19.95 8.45
N VAL A 106 7.79 19.57 7.38
CA VAL A 106 7.14 19.07 6.14
C VAL A 106 6.39 17.77 6.40
N MET A 107 6.98 16.89 7.23
CA MET A 107 6.34 15.65 7.66
C MET A 107 5.07 15.90 8.46
N ASP A 108 5.14 16.75 9.49
CA ASP A 108 4.01 17.10 10.34
C ASP A 108 2.85 17.69 9.51
N LEU A 109 3.15 18.53 8.51
CA LEU A 109 2.15 19.08 7.59
C LEU A 109 1.51 18.00 6.72
N SER A 110 2.30 17.07 6.19
CA SER A 110 1.82 15.98 5.35
C SER A 110 0.96 15.00 6.14
N VAL A 111 1.41 14.62 7.34
CA VAL A 111 0.66 13.79 8.29
C VAL A 111 -0.62 14.50 8.72
N GLY A 112 -0.56 15.81 8.99
CA GLY A 112 -1.74 16.62 9.28
C GLY A 112 -2.78 16.59 8.15
N GLY A 113 -2.35 16.73 6.90
CA GLY A 113 -3.22 16.60 5.74
C GLY A 113 -3.83 15.20 5.60
N MET A 114 -3.04 14.15 5.83
CA MET A 114 -3.55 12.78 5.85
C MET A 114 -4.55 12.55 6.99
N ARG A 115 -4.31 13.09 8.20
CA ARG A 115 -5.26 13.01 9.33
C ARG A 115 -6.58 13.72 9.03
N GLN A 116 -6.58 14.81 8.27
CA GLN A 116 -7.84 15.46 7.86
C GLN A 116 -8.71 14.57 6.97
N VAL A 117 -8.09 13.67 6.20
CA VAL A 117 -8.80 12.75 5.30
C VAL A 117 -9.14 11.43 6.00
N VAL A 118 -8.17 10.85 6.71
CA VAL A 118 -8.26 9.52 7.34
C VAL A 118 -8.90 9.58 8.74
N GLY A 119 -8.83 10.72 9.41
CA GLY A 119 -9.26 10.89 10.79
C GLY A 119 -8.34 10.22 11.81
N ASP A 120 -8.88 9.99 13.00
CA ASP A 120 -8.11 9.60 14.19
C ASP A 120 -7.52 8.18 14.14
N ARG A 121 -7.90 7.40 13.13
CA ARG A 121 -7.36 6.04 12.91
C ARG A 121 -6.06 6.04 12.09
N LEU A 122 -5.57 7.20 11.66
CA LEU A 122 -4.24 7.31 11.08
C LEU A 122 -3.19 7.30 12.19
N TYR A 123 -2.37 6.27 12.23
CA TYR A 123 -1.18 6.23 13.05
C TYR A 123 0.04 6.62 12.24
N HIS A 124 0.93 7.43 12.82
CA HIS A 124 2.21 7.76 12.22
C HIS A 124 3.25 7.99 13.31
N THR A 125 4.41 7.39 13.13
CA THR A 125 5.58 7.51 14.00
C THR A 125 6.84 7.62 13.13
N PRO A 126 7.81 8.50 13.48
CA PRO A 126 9.12 8.50 12.85
C PRO A 126 10.02 7.35 13.37
N GLY A 127 9.52 6.52 14.29
CA GLY A 127 10.26 5.45 14.95
C GLY A 127 11.13 5.96 16.10
N ASP A 128 11.70 5.01 16.83
CA ASP A 128 12.57 5.25 17.97
C ASP A 128 14.05 5.31 17.57
N PRO A 129 14.82 6.27 18.11
CA PRO A 129 16.28 6.29 17.97
C PRO A 129 16.95 5.01 18.50
N ALA A 130 18.18 4.77 18.05
CA ALA A 130 18.92 3.56 18.41
C ALA A 130 19.25 3.44 19.91
N GLU A 131 19.23 4.57 20.62
CA GLU A 131 19.55 4.68 22.04
C GLU A 131 18.39 4.27 22.96
N VAL A 132 17.18 4.08 22.42
CA VAL A 132 16.03 3.62 23.20
C VAL A 132 16.26 2.18 23.67
N VAL A 133 16.15 1.96 24.98
CA VAL A 133 16.31 0.65 25.61
C VAL A 133 14.96 -0.06 25.65
N GLY A 134 14.87 -1.22 25.00
CA GLY A 134 13.67 -2.06 24.98
C GLY A 134 13.23 -2.41 23.56
N GLU A 135 11.93 -2.71 23.42
CA GLU A 135 11.29 -2.81 22.12
C GLU A 135 11.28 -1.42 21.47
N ARG A 136 11.80 -1.35 20.25
CA ARG A 136 11.92 -0.09 19.50
C ARG A 136 10.84 -0.05 18.46
N GLU A 137 10.12 1.06 18.41
CA GLU A 137 9.16 1.29 17.36
C GLU A 137 9.86 1.63 16.05
N ARG A 138 9.42 0.99 14.97
CA ARG A 138 9.87 1.30 13.61
C ARG A 138 9.16 2.53 13.08
N PRO A 139 9.79 3.34 12.21
CA PRO A 139 9.06 4.38 11.49
C PRO A 139 7.93 3.72 10.71
N ALA A 140 6.72 4.22 10.90
CA ALA A 140 5.52 3.60 10.35
C ALA A 140 4.43 4.62 10.07
N ILE A 141 3.65 4.33 9.04
CA ILE A 141 2.33 4.90 8.85
C ILE A 141 1.33 3.76 8.75
N ALA A 142 0.32 3.75 9.62
CA ALA A 142 -0.73 2.73 9.62
C ALA A 142 -2.09 3.38 9.41
N MET A 143 -2.90 2.73 8.58
CA MET A 143 -4.16 3.24 8.09
C MET A 143 -5.25 2.18 8.20
N PRO A 144 -6.51 2.56 8.47
CA PRO A 144 -7.62 1.60 8.47
C PRO A 144 -7.87 1.07 7.06
N LEU A 145 -8.46 -0.12 6.95
CA LEU A 145 -8.70 -0.80 5.68
C LEU A 145 -9.50 0.03 4.66
N TRP A 146 -10.41 0.91 5.10
CA TRP A 146 -11.16 1.78 4.18
C TRP A 146 -10.28 2.76 3.39
N THR A 147 -9.00 2.93 3.76
CA THR A 147 -8.06 3.75 2.98
C THR A 147 -7.67 3.15 1.64
N PHE A 148 -7.92 1.86 1.42
CA PHE A 148 -7.89 1.26 0.08
C PHE A 148 -8.86 2.01 -0.84
N ASP A 149 -8.52 2.06 -2.12
CA ASP A 149 -9.27 2.86 -3.09
C ASP A 149 -10.37 2.06 -3.78
N GLN A 150 -10.27 0.74 -3.73
CA GLN A 150 -11.26 -0.19 -4.24
C GLN A 150 -11.25 -1.48 -3.42
N PHE A 151 -12.44 -2.06 -3.22
CA PHE A 151 -12.57 -3.43 -2.75
C PHE A 151 -13.58 -4.21 -3.60
N ILE A 152 -13.37 -5.51 -3.74
CA ILE A 152 -14.24 -6.46 -4.42
C ILE A 152 -14.42 -7.64 -3.48
N GLU A 153 -15.66 -8.00 -3.17
CA GLU A 153 -16.00 -9.25 -2.50
C GLU A 153 -16.52 -10.23 -3.56
N THR A 154 -15.87 -11.38 -3.68
CA THR A 154 -16.34 -12.49 -4.51
C THR A 154 -16.85 -13.59 -3.59
N PRO A 155 -18.15 -13.97 -3.69
CA PRO A 155 -18.73 -15.03 -2.87
C PRO A 155 -17.98 -16.36 -2.97
N GLU A 156 -18.13 -17.19 -1.94
CA GLU A 156 -17.56 -18.54 -1.92
C GLU A 156 -18.10 -19.37 -3.10
N GLY A 157 -17.21 -20.06 -3.82
CA GLY A 157 -17.54 -20.86 -4.99
C GLY A 157 -17.59 -20.07 -6.31
N GLU A 158 -17.54 -18.75 -6.28
CA GLU A 158 -17.40 -17.92 -7.48
C GLU A 158 -15.92 -17.68 -7.84
N THR A 159 -15.67 -17.38 -9.11
CA THR A 159 -14.31 -17.08 -9.61
C THR A 159 -14.02 -15.59 -9.48
N PRO A 160 -13.02 -15.16 -8.69
CA PRO A 160 -12.68 -13.75 -8.56
C PRO A 160 -12.03 -13.21 -9.84
N PRO A 161 -12.25 -11.93 -10.22
CA PRO A 161 -11.55 -11.31 -11.35
C PRO A 161 -10.04 -11.32 -11.14
N GLU A 162 -9.27 -11.67 -12.18
CA GLU A 162 -7.81 -11.77 -12.09
C GLU A 162 -7.16 -10.45 -11.66
N LEU A 163 -6.11 -10.52 -10.83
CA LEU A 163 -5.38 -9.30 -10.44
C LEU A 163 -4.73 -8.60 -11.63
N THR A 164 -4.52 -9.30 -12.74
CA THR A 164 -3.98 -8.76 -14.00
C THR A 164 -5.04 -8.24 -14.95
N ASP A 165 -6.33 -8.34 -14.60
CA ASP A 165 -7.44 -7.91 -15.46
C ASP A 165 -7.35 -6.39 -15.73
N PRO A 166 -7.33 -5.96 -17.01
CA PRO A 166 -7.35 -4.54 -17.36
C PRO A 166 -8.63 -3.83 -16.90
N ASN A 167 -9.74 -4.57 -16.80
CA ASN A 167 -11.05 -4.08 -16.39
C ASN A 167 -11.33 -4.28 -14.91
N LEU A 168 -10.33 -4.68 -14.10
CA LEU A 168 -10.49 -4.86 -12.64
C LEU A 168 -11.15 -3.64 -11.97
N HIS A 169 -10.88 -2.44 -12.48
CA HIS A 169 -11.41 -1.16 -12.01
C HIS A 169 -12.94 -0.97 -12.19
N GLU A 170 -13.59 -1.84 -12.96
CA GLU A 170 -15.04 -1.88 -13.18
C GLU A 170 -15.77 -2.73 -12.14
N HIS A 171 -15.05 -3.57 -11.39
CA HIS A 171 -15.61 -4.47 -10.38
C HIS A 171 -15.69 -3.83 -8.98
N GLY A 172 -16.61 -4.34 -8.17
CA GLY A 172 -16.73 -3.99 -6.75
C GLY A 172 -17.02 -2.51 -6.50
N HIS A 173 -16.47 -1.98 -5.41
CA HIS A 173 -16.75 -0.64 -4.92
C HIS A 173 -15.48 0.21 -4.94
N ARG A 174 -15.62 1.49 -5.29
CA ARG A 174 -14.52 2.46 -5.34
C ARG A 174 -14.74 3.59 -4.35
N ARG A 175 -13.66 4.07 -3.75
CA ARG A 175 -13.66 5.17 -2.78
C ARG A 175 -14.00 6.52 -3.41
N TYR A 176 -13.59 6.72 -4.66
CA TYR A 176 -13.73 8.01 -5.36
C TYR A 176 -15.19 8.44 -5.50
N GLY A 177 -15.49 9.69 -5.13
CA GLY A 177 -16.82 10.30 -5.26
C GLY A 177 -17.84 9.88 -4.19
N GLN A 178 -17.56 8.87 -3.36
CA GLN A 178 -18.55 8.27 -2.45
C GLN A 178 -17.95 7.93 -1.07
N LEU A 179 -17.01 8.74 -0.57
CA LEU A 179 -16.20 8.43 0.62
C LEU A 179 -17.00 7.94 1.84
N ARG A 180 -18.09 8.63 2.20
CA ARG A 180 -18.91 8.27 3.38
C ARG A 180 -19.62 6.93 3.22
N GLU A 181 -20.09 6.60 2.02
CA GLU A 181 -20.73 5.33 1.74
C GLU A 181 -19.69 4.21 1.63
N TYR A 182 -18.60 4.46 0.92
CA TYR A 182 -17.47 3.54 0.81
C TYR A 182 -16.94 3.13 2.19
N ARG A 183 -16.70 4.11 3.07
CA ARG A 183 -16.27 3.83 4.44
C ARG A 183 -17.27 2.96 5.20
N ARG A 184 -18.58 3.27 5.14
CA ARG A 184 -19.61 2.44 5.79
C ARG A 184 -19.62 1.00 5.26
N MET A 185 -19.47 0.81 3.94
CA MET A 185 -19.41 -0.52 3.34
C MET A 185 -18.18 -1.29 3.85
N VAL A 186 -17.00 -0.66 3.78
CA VAL A 186 -15.75 -1.30 4.24
C VAL A 186 -15.78 -1.59 5.74
N ASP A 187 -16.30 -0.66 6.56
CA ASP A 187 -16.45 -0.85 8.01
C ASP A 187 -17.50 -1.93 8.37
N SER A 188 -18.35 -2.33 7.41
CA SER A 188 -19.33 -3.41 7.58
C SER A 188 -18.88 -4.76 6.99
N LEU A 189 -17.68 -4.85 6.41
CA LEU A 189 -17.18 -6.08 5.82
C LEU A 189 -17.04 -7.18 6.87
N ASP A 190 -17.63 -8.34 6.56
CA ASP A 190 -17.46 -9.54 7.34
C ASP A 190 -16.25 -10.33 6.82
N LEU A 191 -15.04 -10.01 7.31
CA LEU A 191 -13.81 -10.68 6.91
C LEU A 191 -13.77 -12.08 7.51
N ARG A 192 -14.35 -13.06 6.79
CA ARG A 192 -14.52 -14.44 7.23
C ARG A 192 -13.98 -15.45 6.22
N PRO A 193 -13.79 -16.72 6.62
CA PRO A 193 -13.53 -17.80 5.68
C PRO A 193 -14.67 -17.98 4.66
N GLY A 194 -14.31 -18.39 3.44
CA GLY A 194 -15.23 -18.64 2.33
C GLY A 194 -15.06 -17.63 1.20
N PRO A 195 -15.51 -16.37 1.35
CA PRO A 195 -15.36 -15.34 0.32
C PRO A 195 -13.90 -14.99 -0.01
N THR A 196 -13.70 -14.46 -1.21
CA THR A 196 -12.44 -13.85 -1.64
C THR A 196 -12.56 -12.34 -1.65
N PHE A 197 -11.66 -11.65 -0.96
CA PHE A 197 -11.60 -10.19 -0.94
C PHE A 197 -10.44 -9.70 -1.79
N THR A 198 -10.69 -8.81 -2.74
CA THR A 198 -9.66 -8.11 -3.50
C THR A 198 -9.64 -6.65 -3.11
N PHE A 199 -8.47 -6.12 -2.78
CA PHE A 199 -8.25 -4.74 -2.41
C PHE A 199 -7.20 -4.11 -3.32
N CYS A 200 -7.45 -2.86 -3.75
CA CYS A 200 -6.50 -2.10 -4.57
C CYS A 200 -6.16 -0.77 -3.89
N PHE A 201 -4.87 -0.48 -3.76
CA PHE A 201 -4.35 0.71 -3.10
C PHE A 201 -3.48 1.54 -4.04
N TRP A 202 -3.87 2.80 -4.23
CA TRP A 202 -3.15 3.77 -5.06
C TRP A 202 -3.32 5.21 -4.59
N GLY A 203 -4.07 5.49 -3.52
CA GLY A 203 -4.53 6.83 -3.16
C GLY A 203 -3.41 7.83 -2.91
N VAL A 204 -2.29 7.36 -2.37
CA VAL A 204 -1.08 8.17 -2.13
C VAL A 204 -0.09 8.14 -3.30
N SER A 205 -0.32 7.31 -4.32
CA SER A 205 0.65 7.08 -5.40
C SER A 205 0.98 8.32 -6.22
N ARG A 206 0.06 9.28 -6.32
CA ARG A 206 0.31 10.55 -7.02
C ARG A 206 1.24 11.51 -6.26
N PHE A 207 1.56 11.18 -5.01
CA PHE A 207 2.40 11.98 -4.12
C PHE A 207 3.68 11.26 -3.69
N CYS A 208 3.87 10.02 -4.13
CA CYS A 208 4.99 9.18 -3.79
C CYS A 208 5.40 8.41 -5.04
N ASP A 209 6.50 8.80 -5.65
CA ASP A 209 7.14 8.04 -6.71
C ASP A 209 8.06 7.00 -6.07
N VAL A 210 7.63 5.75 -6.06
CA VAL A 210 8.39 4.65 -5.44
C VAL A 210 9.55 4.14 -6.31
N ILE A 211 9.60 4.54 -7.58
CA ILE A 211 10.64 4.09 -8.52
C ILE A 211 11.84 5.05 -8.47
N GLU A 212 11.57 6.35 -8.44
CA GLU A 212 12.58 7.39 -8.20
C GLU A 212 12.81 7.66 -6.70
N TRP A 213 11.97 7.07 -5.84
CA TRP A 213 11.95 7.27 -4.38
C TRP A 213 11.83 8.76 -3.98
N GLN A 214 10.80 9.44 -4.50
CA GLN A 214 10.56 10.86 -4.30
C GLN A 214 9.13 11.18 -3.89
N ALA A 215 8.94 12.14 -2.98
CA ALA A 215 7.64 12.76 -2.80
C ALA A 215 7.37 13.67 -3.99
N THR A 216 6.16 13.60 -4.55
CA THR A 216 5.74 14.34 -5.74
C THR A 216 4.43 15.09 -5.50
N GLY A 217 4.09 16.06 -6.35
CA GLY A 217 2.75 16.66 -6.37
C GLY A 217 2.33 17.47 -5.14
N ILE A 218 3.24 17.77 -4.21
CA ILE A 218 3.04 18.71 -3.09
C ILE A 218 3.65 20.06 -3.52
N PRO A 219 2.83 21.09 -3.81
CA PRO A 219 3.33 22.40 -4.25
C PRO A 219 4.37 22.97 -3.28
N ILE A 220 5.39 23.66 -3.82
CA ILE A 220 6.50 24.31 -3.07
C ILE A 220 7.57 23.35 -2.53
N PHE A 221 7.22 22.10 -2.19
CA PHE A 221 8.13 21.19 -1.48
C PHE A 221 8.55 19.95 -2.29
N THR A 222 8.12 19.81 -3.55
CA THR A 222 8.43 18.63 -4.38
C THR A 222 9.15 19.00 -5.68
N PRO A 223 10.01 18.12 -6.23
CA PRO A 223 10.34 16.78 -5.71
C PRO A 223 11.17 16.84 -4.42
N LEU A 224 10.88 15.93 -3.48
CA LEU A 224 11.64 15.75 -2.24
C LEU A 224 12.17 14.31 -2.21
N ASP A 225 13.46 14.14 -1.98
CA ASP A 225 14.07 12.82 -1.80
C ASP A 225 13.47 12.13 -0.57
N LEU A 226 12.83 10.97 -0.78
CA LEU A 226 12.20 10.22 0.31
C LEU A 226 13.25 9.63 1.26
N ASN A 227 14.51 9.46 0.86
CA ASN A 227 15.56 9.05 1.79
C ASN A 227 15.73 10.03 2.95
N LEU A 228 15.58 11.33 2.67
CA LEU A 228 15.65 12.38 3.69
C LEU A 228 14.37 12.49 4.51
N TYR A 229 13.24 12.12 3.92
CA TYR A 229 11.90 12.35 4.47
C TYR A 229 11.40 11.15 5.27
N CYS A 230 11.43 9.96 4.71
CA CYS A 230 10.98 8.72 5.32
C CYS A 230 12.01 7.59 5.15
N GLY A 231 13.31 7.90 5.04
CA GLY A 231 14.33 6.87 4.99
C GLY A 231 14.39 6.10 3.67
N ARG A 232 15.37 5.20 3.60
CA ARG A 232 15.63 4.35 2.43
C ARG A 232 14.82 3.05 2.51
N PRO A 233 14.51 2.41 1.37
CA PRO A 233 14.03 1.03 1.36
C PRO A 233 15.03 0.06 2.06
N PRO A 234 14.56 -1.11 2.53
CA PRO A 234 13.26 -1.71 2.24
C PRO A 234 12.10 -1.11 3.03
N LEU A 235 10.91 -1.14 2.40
CA LEU A 235 9.63 -0.81 3.02
C LEU A 235 8.87 -2.11 3.26
N HIS A 236 8.39 -2.34 4.48
CA HIS A 236 7.52 -3.45 4.81
C HIS A 236 6.06 -3.02 4.67
N LEU A 237 5.31 -3.72 3.83
CA LEU A 237 3.86 -3.58 3.73
C LEU A 237 3.22 -4.66 4.59
N VAL A 238 2.48 -4.24 5.61
CA VAL A 238 1.94 -5.15 6.63
C VAL A 238 0.44 -4.96 6.75
N LEU A 239 -0.30 -6.07 6.84
CA LEU A 239 -1.67 -6.07 7.34
C LEU A 239 -1.68 -6.78 8.69
N TYR A 240 -2.15 -6.10 9.73
CA TYR A 240 -2.20 -6.65 11.08
C TYR A 240 -3.46 -6.21 11.83
N THR A 241 -3.83 -6.97 12.85
CA THR A 241 -4.83 -6.57 13.82
C THR A 241 -4.16 -6.16 15.11
N LEU A 242 -4.64 -5.10 15.76
CA LEU A 242 -4.25 -4.81 17.13
C LEU A 242 -5.05 -5.72 18.06
N GLU A 243 -4.38 -6.36 19.02
CA GLU A 243 -5.09 -7.01 20.12
C GLU A 243 -5.73 -5.91 20.97
N GLY A 244 -7.05 -5.91 21.07
CA GLY A 244 -7.76 -4.99 21.95
C GLY A 244 -7.32 -5.19 23.39
N ALA A 245 -7.21 -4.09 24.14
CA ALA A 245 -7.04 -4.07 25.59
C ALA A 245 -8.31 -4.56 26.35
N GLU A 246 -8.99 -5.58 25.83
CA GLU A 246 -10.22 -6.18 26.40
C GLU A 246 -9.97 -7.62 26.86
N ASN A 247 -8.79 -7.92 27.40
CA ASN A 247 -8.51 -9.13 28.18
C ASN A 247 -7.50 -8.85 29.32
N VAL A 248 -7.77 -7.84 30.15
CA VAL A 248 -7.25 -7.74 31.53
C VAL A 248 -8.41 -7.43 32.46
#